data_AF-A0AAD0X6Z8-F1
#
_entry.id   AF-A0AAD0X6Z8-F1
#
_cell.length_a   1.000
_cell.length_b   1.000
_cell.length_c   1.000
_cell.angle_alpha   90.00
_cell.angle_beta   90.00
_cell.angle_gamma   90.00
#
_symmetry.space_group_name_H-M   'P 1'
#
loop_
_entity.id
_entity.type
_entity.pdbx_description
1 polymer ?
#
loop_
_entity_poly.entity_id
_entity_poly.type
_entity_poly.pdbx_seq_one_letter_code
_entity_poly.pdbx_strand_id
1 'polypeptide(L)'
;MQVVSIKKNPKYQAGGQPKKWLKGVELAAEWNVSPSTISNLARREYYPLPSDVALGARQYNWAEVSRWRAEENKRKQDRRK
;
A
#
# COMPACT_ATOMS: atom_id res chain seq x y z
N MET A 1 -19.05 3.32 10.78
CA MET A 1 -17.68 2.88 10.40
C MET A 1 -17.22 3.75 9.24
N GLN A 2 -16.20 4.59 9.43
CA GLN A 2 -15.67 5.42 8.33
C GLN A 2 -14.95 4.52 7.32
N VAL A 3 -15.55 4.36 6.14
CA VAL A 3 -14.91 3.78 4.97
C VAL A 3 -13.98 4.87 4.43
N VAL A 4 -12.66 4.68 4.54
CA VAL A 4 -11.70 5.58 3.89
C VAL A 4 -11.85 5.37 2.39
N SER A 5 -12.71 6.19 1.77
CA SER A 5 -12.83 6.26 0.32
C SER A 5 -11.48 6.66 -0.24
N ILE A 6 -10.74 5.67 -0.76
CA ILE A 6 -9.52 5.90 -1.53
C ILE A 6 -9.99 6.65 -2.76
N LYS A 7 -9.93 7.99 -2.72
CA LYS A 7 -10.11 8.85 -3.89
C LYS A 7 -9.28 8.20 -4.99
N LYS A 8 -9.95 7.69 -6.04
CA LYS A 8 -9.28 7.22 -7.25
C LYS A 8 -8.50 8.43 -7.77
N ASN A 9 -7.23 8.53 -7.41
CA ASN A 9 -6.37 9.57 -7.90
C ASN A 9 -6.15 9.23 -9.38
N PRO A 10 -6.67 10.02 -10.33
CA PRO A 10 -6.61 9.71 -11.75
C PRO A 10 -5.16 9.69 -12.27
N LYS A 11 -4.20 10.16 -11.46
CA LYS A 11 -2.78 10.10 -11.76
C LYS A 11 -2.21 8.69 -11.89
N TYR A 12 -2.91 7.62 -11.50
CA TYR A 12 -2.34 6.26 -11.49
C TYR A 12 -3.29 5.21 -12.09
N GLN A 13 -3.67 5.39 -13.36
CA GLN A 13 -4.35 4.35 -14.13
C GLN A 13 -3.36 3.23 -14.51
N ALA A 14 -3.77 2.00 -14.22
CA ALA A 14 -2.99 0.76 -14.32
C ALA A 14 -2.73 0.27 -15.78
N GLY A 15 -2.52 1.19 -16.72
CA GLY A 15 -2.44 0.88 -18.16
C GLY A 15 -1.08 1.13 -18.82
N GLY A 16 -0.05 1.59 -18.11
CA GLY A 16 1.27 1.83 -18.73
C GLY A 16 2.19 2.80 -18.02
N GLN A 17 2.08 2.95 -16.69
CA GLN A 17 2.92 3.91 -15.96
C GLN A 17 4.24 3.30 -15.50
N PRO A 18 5.34 4.08 -15.53
CA PRO A 18 6.65 3.62 -15.06
C PRO A 18 6.55 3.10 -13.64
N LYS A 19 7.37 2.07 -13.31
CA LYS A 19 7.45 1.48 -11.97
C LYS A 19 7.66 2.59 -10.94
N LYS A 20 6.57 3.08 -10.34
CA LYS A 20 6.61 4.17 -9.38
C LYS A 20 6.94 3.57 -8.04
N TRP A 21 8.21 3.72 -7.68
CA TRP A 21 8.73 3.35 -6.38
C TRP A 21 8.57 4.53 -5.43
N LEU A 22 8.01 4.25 -4.25
CA LEU A 22 7.77 5.24 -3.20
C LEU A 22 8.54 4.84 -1.96
N LYS A 23 9.04 5.83 -1.23
CA LYS A 23 9.57 5.60 0.12
C LYS A 23 8.40 5.37 1.09
N GLY A 24 8.67 4.72 2.22
CA GLY A 24 7.64 4.45 3.22
C GLY A 24 6.90 5.70 3.71
N VAL A 25 7.59 6.85 3.79
CA VAL A 25 7.00 8.14 4.14
C VAL A 25 6.05 8.69 3.07
N GLU A 26 6.36 8.51 1.79
CA GLU A 26 5.51 8.96 0.68
C GLU A 26 4.28 8.07 0.55
N LEU A 27 4.46 6.75 0.72
CA LEU A 27 3.35 5.82 0.75
C LEU A 27 2.40 6.11 1.92
N ALA A 28 2.96 6.46 3.08
CA ALA A 28 2.19 6.86 4.25
C ALA A 28 1.35 8.12 3.99
N ALA A 29 1.95 9.13 3.35
CA ALA A 29 1.25 10.35 2.94
C ALA A 29 0.12 10.08 1.95
N GLU A 30 0.38 9.29 0.89
CA GLU A 30 -0.65 8.89 -0.09
C GLU A 30 -1.80 8.11 0.56
N TRP A 31 -1.51 7.34 1.61
CA TRP A 31 -2.51 6.55 2.31
C TRP A 31 -3.16 7.27 3.49
N ASN A 32 -2.70 8.48 3.80
CA ASN A 32 -3.09 9.28 4.96
C ASN A 32 -2.95 8.48 6.28
N VAL A 33 -1.82 7.78 6.43
CA VAL A 33 -1.47 7.00 7.62
C VAL A 33 -0.09 7.41 8.14
N SER A 34 0.23 7.00 9.37
CA SER A 34 1.58 7.20 9.91
C SER A 34 2.62 6.33 9.19
N PRO A 35 3.87 6.81 9.01
CA PRO A 35 4.96 6.00 8.44
C PRO A 35 5.24 4.71 9.23
N SER A 36 4.99 4.74 10.54
CA SER A 36 5.07 3.59 11.44
C SER A 36 4.08 2.49 11.04
N THR A 37 2.88 2.87 10.57
CA THR A 37 1.87 1.94 10.07
C THR A 37 2.38 1.19 8.86
N ILE A 38 2.98 1.89 7.88
CA ILE A 38 3.59 1.26 6.70
C ILE A 38 4.70 0.29 7.10
N SER A 39 5.55 0.70 8.05
CA SER A 39 6.63 -0.16 8.58
C SER A 39 6.09 -1.41 9.27
N ASN A 40 5.02 -1.28 10.06
CA ASN A 40 4.36 -2.41 10.70
C ASN A 40 3.73 -3.35 9.67
N LEU A 41 3.04 -2.83 8.66
CA LEU A 41 2.47 -3.64 7.57
C LEU A 41 3.54 -4.41 6.80
N ALA A 42 4.69 -3.79 6.55
CA ALA A 42 5.83 -4.42 5.88
C ALA A 42 6.64 -5.38 6.78
N ARG A 43 6.33 -5.46 8.07
CA ARG A 43 6.95 -6.40 9.04
C ARG A 43 5.99 -7.49 9.51
N ARG A 44 4.78 -7.56 8.95
CA ARG A 44 3.82 -8.61 9.29
C ARG A 44 4.32 -9.97 8.86
N GLU A 45 4.06 -10.96 9.71
CA GLU A 45 4.36 -12.36 9.43
C GLU A 45 3.43 -12.91 8.34
N TYR A 46 2.12 -12.65 8.46
CA TYR A 46 1.13 -13.07 7.48
C TYR A 46 0.75 -11.93 6.56
N TYR A 47 1.06 -12.11 5.27
CA TYR A 47 0.74 -11.17 4.19
C TYR A 47 1.34 -9.76 4.40
N PRO A 48 2.68 -9.64 4.46
CA PRO A 48 3.35 -8.36 4.58
C PRO A 48 3.07 -7.47 3.37
N LEU A 49 3.14 -6.15 3.61
CA LEU A 49 3.11 -5.17 2.53
C LEU A 49 4.30 -5.41 1.57
N PRO A 50 4.07 -5.59 0.26
CA PRO A 50 5.14 -5.83 -0.70
C PRO A 50 6.10 -4.64 -0.71
N SER A 51 7.37 -4.94 -0.45
CA SER A 51 8.43 -3.94 -0.36
C SER A 51 9.73 -4.53 -0.89
N ASP A 52 10.49 -3.72 -1.60
CA ASP A 52 11.81 -4.06 -2.09
C ASP A 52 12.88 -3.41 -1.21
N VAL A 53 13.91 -4.17 -0.86
CA VAL A 53 15.03 -3.74 0.00
C VAL A 53 16.38 -3.80 -0.74
N ALA A 54 16.37 -4.08 -2.05
CA ALA A 54 17.59 -4.35 -2.83
C ALA A 54 18.55 -3.14 -2.90
N LEU A 55 18.05 -1.92 -2.70
CA LEU A 55 18.83 -0.67 -2.76
C LEU A 55 19.12 -0.08 -1.37
N GLY A 56 19.05 -0.90 -0.30
CA GLY A 56 19.34 -0.50 1.08
C GLY A 56 18.15 0.20 1.78
N ALA A 57 17.52 1.17 1.12
CA ALA A 57 16.28 1.76 1.60
C ALA A 57 15.07 0.92 1.16
N ARG A 58 14.15 0.64 2.08
CA ARG A 58 12.89 -0.07 1.78
C ARG A 58 12.00 0.80 0.89
N GLN A 59 11.76 0.35 -0.33
CA GLN A 59 10.94 1.00 -1.34
C GLN A 59 9.69 0.18 -1.64
N TYR A 60 8.63 0.87 -2.06
CA TYR A 60 7.32 0.29 -2.27
C TYR A 60 6.87 0.58 -3.68
N ASN A 61 6.60 -0.48 -4.45
CA ASN A 61 6.02 -0.34 -5.77
C ASN A 61 4.53 0.00 -5.64
N TRP A 62 4.14 1.18 -6.13
CA TRP A 62 2.77 1.68 -6.03
C TRP A 62 1.72 0.70 -6.58
N ALA A 63 2.00 0.03 -7.70
CA ALA A 63 1.05 -0.91 -8.30
C ALA A 63 0.81 -2.14 -7.40
N GLU A 64 1.87 -2.66 -6.78
CA GLU A 64 1.80 -3.82 -5.90
C GLU A 64 1.12 -3.47 -4.58
N VAL A 65 1.52 -2.38 -3.94
CA VAL A 65 0.91 -1.94 -2.66
C VAL A 65 -0.55 -1.54 -2.84
N SER A 66 -0.95 -1.00 -3.99
CA SER A 66 -2.35 -0.68 -4.30
C SER A 66 -3.20 -1.95 -4.41
N ARG A 67 -2.70 -2.98 -5.10
CA ARG A 67 -3.37 -4.29 -5.20
C ARG A 67 -3.46 -4.97 -3.84
N TRP A 68 -2.36 -4.99 -3.09
CA TRP A 68 -2.30 -5.52 -1.73
C TRP A 68 -3.33 -4.84 -0.81
N ARG A 69 -3.47 -3.51 -0.88
CA ARG A 69 -4.44 -2.76 -0.06
C ARG A 69 -5.88 -3.11 -0.43
N ALA A 70 -6.18 -3.28 -1.72
CA ALA A 70 -7.49 -3.72 -2.17
C ALA A 70 -7.82 -5.13 -1.66
N GLU A 71 -6.84 -6.06 -1.72
CA GLU A 71 -7.02 -7.42 -1.22
C GLU A 71 -7.13 -7.47 0.30
N GLU A 72 -6.36 -6.67 1.04
CA GLU A 72 -6.49 -6.55 2.49
C GLU A 72 -7.88 -6.04 2.89
N ASN A 73 -8.40 -5.02 2.20
CA ASN A 73 -9.76 -4.53 2.45
C ASN A 73 -10.82 -5.60 2.17
N LYS A 74 -10.65 -6.39 1.10
CA LYS A 74 -11.54 -7.52 0.79
C LYS A 74 -11.51 -8.59 1.88
N ARG A 75 -10.31 -8.98 2.36
CA ARG A 75 -10.16 -9.96 3.46
C ARG A 75 -10.76 -9.45 4.78
N LYS A 76 -10.62 -8.17 5.09
CA LYS A 76 -11.24 -7.54 6.27
C LYS A 76 -12.77 -7.50 6.17
N GLN A 77 -13.31 -7.30 4.97
CA GLN A 77 -14.75 -7.32 4.73
C GLN A 77 -15.32 -8.74 4.84
N ASP A 78 -14.59 -9.74 4.33
CA ASP A 78 -14.97 -11.15 4.39
C ASP A 78 -15.02 -11.68 5.84
N ARG A 79 -14.03 -11.33 6.67
CA ARG A 79 -14.00 -11.68 8.12
C ARG A 79 -15.12 -11.05 8.98
N ARG A 80 -15.89 -10.11 8.43
CA ARG A 80 -17.00 -9.43 9.15
C ARG A 80 -18.38 -9.99 8.79
N LYS A 81 -18.46 -10.93 7.84
CA LYS A 81 -19.67 -11.73 7.58
C LYS A 81 -19.64 -12.98 8.44
#